data_AF-A0A1B4V7V5-F1
#
_entry.id   AF-A0A1B4V7V5-F1
#
_cell.length_a   1.000
_cell.length_b   1.000
_cell.length_c   1.000
_cell.angle_alpha   90.00
_cell.angle_beta   90.00
_cell.angle_gamma   90.00
#
_symmetry.space_group_name_H-M   'P 1'
#
loop_
_entity.id
_entity.type
_entity.pdbx_description
1 polymer ?
#
loop_
_entity_poly.entity_id
_entity_poly.type
_entity_poly.pdbx_seq_one_letter_code
_entity_poly.pdbx_strand_id
1 'polypeptide(L)'
;MTGVYEKRVRSDGFDVFCDGGLWANNPVIVALVEALRIVGDRDEEIEIFSLGSCGKPEGEVIGEHEVHRGLLEWKLGGEAAKVSIAAQEFAFDRIARSLVRHLKNRVRIIRFPSEKIPGALLQYLDLDETRPDGLEALMRQARHDADMTNSGIQQGTADGQAIQALFNDMLPRVA
;
A
#
# COMPACT_ATOMS: atom_id res chain seq x y z
N MET A 1 0.25 -18.91 14.45
CA MET A 1 0.31 -20.09 13.58
C MET A 1 -0.04 -19.61 12.18
N THR A 2 0.98 -19.22 11.42
CA THR A 2 0.86 -18.63 10.07
C THR A 2 0.73 -19.76 9.05
N GLY A 3 -0.34 -19.74 8.25
CA GLY A 3 -0.58 -20.74 7.22
C GLY A 3 0.27 -20.45 5.98
N VAL A 4 1.28 -21.30 5.74
CA VAL A 4 2.01 -21.36 4.47
C VAL A 4 1.35 -22.46 3.63
N TYR A 5 0.85 -22.12 2.45
CA TYR A 5 0.42 -23.11 1.45
C TYR A 5 1.68 -23.75 0.84
N GLU A 6 2.14 -24.83 1.46
CA GLU A 6 3.32 -25.59 1.04
C GLU A 6 2.91 -26.64 -0.02
N LYS A 7 3.12 -26.36 -1.31
CA LYS A 7 3.19 -27.42 -2.32
C LYS A 7 4.56 -28.10 -2.20
N ARG A 8 4.66 -29.09 -1.31
CA ARG A 8 5.89 -29.90 -1.17
C ARG A 8 6.16 -30.68 -2.44
N VAL A 9 7.12 -30.22 -3.23
CA VAL A 9 7.97 -31.07 -4.06
C VAL A 9 9.33 -31.06 -3.39
N ARG A 10 9.73 -32.18 -2.77
CA ARG A 10 11.06 -32.32 -2.18
C ARG A 10 12.09 -32.51 -3.29
N SER A 11 12.99 -31.54 -3.48
CA SER A 11 14.37 -31.77 -3.94
C SER A 11 15.18 -30.49 -3.72
N ASP A 12 16.22 -30.59 -2.90
CA ASP A 12 17.21 -29.57 -2.51
C ASP A 12 16.61 -28.35 -1.78
N GLY A 13 16.91 -28.21 -0.48
CA GLY A 13 16.21 -27.31 0.44
C GLY A 13 16.43 -25.83 0.16
N PHE A 14 15.72 -25.28 -0.81
CA PHE A 14 15.55 -23.84 -1.00
C PHE A 14 14.08 -23.47 -0.83
N ASP A 15 13.84 -22.40 -0.09
CA ASP A 15 12.53 -21.78 -0.01
C ASP A 15 12.33 -20.88 -1.23
N VAL A 16 11.19 -21.02 -1.90
CA VAL A 16 10.83 -20.22 -3.08
C VAL A 16 9.79 -19.18 -2.65
N PHE A 17 10.13 -17.91 -2.82
CA PHE A 17 9.26 -16.78 -2.54
C PHE A 17 8.95 -16.00 -3.82
N CYS A 18 7.84 -15.28 -3.81
CA CYS A 18 7.46 -14.33 -4.85
C CYS A 18 7.13 -12.98 -4.21
N ASP A 19 6.91 -11.97 -5.04
CA ASP A 19 6.62 -10.61 -4.57
C ASP A 19 5.38 -10.55 -3.67
N GLY A 20 5.49 -9.80 -2.57
CA GLY A 20 4.42 -9.66 -1.58
C GLY A 20 3.16 -8.98 -2.13
N GLY A 21 3.27 -8.19 -3.20
CA GLY A 21 2.16 -7.55 -3.89
C GLY A 21 1.18 -8.53 -4.54
N LEU A 22 1.60 -9.78 -4.80
CA LEU A 22 0.68 -10.86 -5.19
C LEU A 22 -0.27 -11.26 -4.06
N TRP A 23 0.17 -11.12 -2.81
CA TRP A 23 -0.62 -11.43 -1.62
C TRP A 23 -1.36 -10.21 -1.06
N ALA A 24 -0.63 -9.12 -0.85
CA ALA A 24 -1.16 -7.87 -0.33
C ALA A 24 -0.31 -6.67 -0.78
N ASN A 25 -0.69 -6.05 -1.89
CA ASN A 25 -0.06 -4.83 -2.40
C ASN A 25 -0.21 -3.64 -1.45
N ASN A 26 -1.29 -3.61 -0.67
CA ASN A 26 -1.42 -2.75 0.51
C ASN A 26 -1.51 -3.63 1.77
N PRO A 27 -0.41 -3.78 2.54
CA PRO A 27 -0.36 -4.72 3.65
C PRO A 27 -1.09 -4.24 4.93
N VAL A 28 -1.87 -3.16 4.88
CA VAL A 28 -2.56 -2.58 6.07
C VAL A 28 -3.41 -3.60 6.84
N ILE A 29 -4.09 -4.52 6.15
CA ILE A 29 -4.88 -5.58 6.81
C ILE A 29 -3.94 -6.59 7.48
N VAL A 30 -2.83 -6.93 6.83
CA VAL A 30 -1.84 -7.85 7.39
C VAL A 30 -1.24 -7.24 8.66
N ALA A 31 -0.88 -5.95 8.61
CA ALA A 31 -0.39 -5.21 9.77
C ALA A 31 -1.42 -5.18 10.92
N LEU A 32 -2.70 -4.95 10.60
CA LEU A 32 -3.79 -4.98 11.59
C LEU A 32 -3.93 -6.33 12.27
N VAL A 33 -3.95 -7.42 11.49
CA VAL A 33 -4.09 -8.78 12.03
C VAL A 33 -2.89 -9.13 12.91
N GLU A 34 -1.67 -8.83 12.49
CA GLU A 34 -0.48 -9.12 13.29
C GLU A 34 -0.41 -8.25 14.56
N ALA A 35 -0.77 -6.97 14.48
CA ALA A 35 -0.83 -6.10 15.66
C ALA A 35 -1.84 -6.60 16.70
N LEU A 36 -3.04 -7.02 16.26
CA LEU A 36 -4.04 -7.63 17.14
C LEU A 36 -3.53 -8.93 17.77
N ARG A 37 -2.77 -9.74 17.04
CA ARG A 37 -2.16 -10.96 17.58
C ARG A 37 -1.08 -10.66 18.62
N ILE A 38 -0.30 -9.60 18.43
CA ILE A 38 0.76 -9.17 19.36
C ILE A 38 0.13 -8.64 20.66
N VAL A 39 -0.87 -7.76 20.54
CA VAL A 39 -1.59 -7.17 21.69
C VAL A 39 -2.40 -8.23 22.43
N GLY A 40 -3.04 -9.15 21.71
CA GLY A 40 -3.91 -10.17 22.32
C GLY A 40 -5.08 -9.52 23.06
N ASP A 41 -5.32 -9.96 24.31
CA ASP A 41 -6.40 -9.46 25.16
C ASP A 41 -6.01 -8.19 25.96
N ARG A 42 -4.82 -7.63 25.74
CA ARG A 42 -4.36 -6.44 26.46
C ARG A 42 -5.10 -5.19 25.96
N ASP A 43 -5.40 -4.27 26.87
CA ASP A 43 -5.99 -2.97 26.55
C ASP A 43 -4.90 -1.99 26.11
N GLU A 44 -4.28 -2.28 24.96
CA GLU A 44 -3.27 -1.43 24.33
C GLU A 44 -3.85 -0.76 23.09
N GLU A 45 -3.43 0.48 22.84
CA GLU A 45 -3.75 1.20 21.62
C GLU A 45 -2.87 0.72 20.47
N ILE A 46 -3.48 0.56 19.29
CA ILE A 46 -2.79 0.20 18.05
C ILE A 46 -2.92 1.37 17.08
N GLU A 47 -1.79 1.96 16.70
CA GLU A 47 -1.71 2.94 15.62
C GLU A 47 -0.98 2.33 14.43
N ILE A 48 -1.62 2.35 13.26
CA ILE A 48 -1.04 1.89 12.00
C ILE A 48 -0.86 3.10 11.10
N PHE A 49 0.39 3.43 10.81
CA PHE A 49 0.77 4.48 9.87
C PHE A 49 1.04 3.88 8.49
N SER A 50 0.20 4.21 7.51
CA SER A 50 0.24 3.65 6.15
C SER A 50 0.77 4.69 5.16
N LEU A 51 1.84 4.35 4.45
CA LEU A 51 2.43 5.18 3.38
C LEU A 51 2.25 4.48 2.03
N GLY A 52 1.75 5.20 1.02
CA GLY A 52 1.61 4.71 -0.35
C GLY A 52 2.81 5.05 -1.22
N SER A 53 2.98 4.34 -2.33
CA SER A 53 4.10 4.50 -3.26
C SER A 53 3.71 5.14 -4.60
N CYS A 54 2.60 5.88 -4.65
CA CYS A 54 2.10 6.54 -5.87
C CYS A 54 1.85 5.55 -7.03
N GLY A 55 0.95 4.57 -6.81
CA GLY A 55 0.64 3.55 -7.82
C GLY A 55 0.06 4.13 -9.12
N LYS A 56 0.50 3.61 -10.26
CA LYS A 56 -0.14 3.87 -11.55
C LYS A 56 -1.56 3.30 -11.52
N PRO A 57 -2.59 4.08 -11.92
CA PRO A 57 -3.91 3.51 -12.10
C PRO A 57 -3.84 2.49 -13.25
N GLU A 58 -4.07 1.22 -12.92
CA GLU A 58 -4.12 0.12 -13.88
C GLU A 58 -5.55 -0.17 -14.33
N GLY A 59 -5.67 -0.70 -15.53
CA GLY A 59 -6.93 -1.01 -16.18
C GLY A 59 -7.17 -0.16 -17.43
N GLU A 60 -8.09 -0.62 -18.25
CA GLU A 60 -8.43 0.03 -19.51
C GLU A 60 -9.95 0.23 -19.59
N VAL A 61 -10.35 1.22 -20.38
CA VAL A 61 -11.76 1.37 -20.75
C VAL A 61 -12.04 0.38 -21.87
N ILE A 62 -12.81 -0.66 -21.56
CA ILE A 62 -13.20 -1.68 -22.55
C ILE A 62 -14.39 -1.13 -23.35
N GLY A 63 -14.22 -0.97 -24.66
CA GLY A 63 -15.31 -0.57 -25.56
C GLY A 63 -16.37 -1.66 -25.71
N GLU A 64 -17.60 -1.29 -26.11
CA GLU A 64 -18.74 -2.21 -26.25
C GLU A 64 -18.43 -3.42 -27.15
N HIS A 65 -17.58 -3.25 -28.17
CA HIS A 65 -17.19 -4.30 -29.10
C HIS A 65 -16.02 -5.19 -28.62
N GLU A 66 -15.38 -4.82 -27.51
CA GLU A 66 -14.19 -5.51 -26.97
C GLU A 66 -14.51 -6.31 -25.70
N VAL A 67 -15.80 -6.49 -25.38
CA VAL A 67 -16.24 -7.20 -24.17
C VAL A 67 -16.00 -8.72 -24.24
N HIS A 68 -15.87 -9.28 -25.44
CA HIS A 68 -15.69 -10.71 -25.67
C HIS A 68 -14.22 -11.09 -25.85
N ARG A 69 -13.42 -10.89 -24.80
CA ARG A 69 -11.98 -11.21 -24.84
C ARG A 69 -11.68 -12.66 -24.55
N GLY A 70 -10.87 -13.28 -25.41
CA GLY A 70 -10.28 -14.60 -25.21
C GLY A 70 -9.05 -14.58 -24.31
N LEU A 71 -8.53 -15.77 -23.98
CA LEU A 71 -7.41 -15.92 -23.06
C LEU A 71 -6.12 -15.23 -23.53
N LEU A 72 -5.86 -15.20 -24.84
CA LEU A 72 -4.70 -14.51 -25.42
C LEU A 72 -4.82 -12.99 -25.29
N GLU A 73 -6.01 -12.43 -25.48
CA GLU A 73 -6.28 -10.99 -25.36
C GLU A 73 -6.17 -10.53 -23.90
N TRP A 74 -6.45 -11.42 -22.94
CA TRP A 74 -6.15 -11.24 -21.52
C TRP A 74 -4.67 -11.45 -21.15
N LYS A 75 -3.79 -11.66 -22.13
CA LYS A 75 -2.37 -12.03 -21.93
C LYS A 75 -2.22 -13.21 -20.97
N LEU A 76 -3.04 -14.23 -21.16
CA LEU A 76 -3.12 -15.42 -20.30
C LEU A 76 -3.39 -15.08 -18.82
N GLY A 77 -4.13 -14.00 -18.56
CA GLY A 77 -4.50 -13.54 -17.22
C GLY A 77 -3.61 -12.43 -16.64
N GLY A 78 -2.55 -12.02 -17.35
CA GLY A 78 -1.65 -10.97 -16.89
C GLY A 78 -2.34 -9.62 -16.67
N GLU A 79 -3.28 -9.24 -17.54
CA GLU A 79 -4.03 -7.98 -17.39
C GLU A 79 -5.00 -8.03 -16.21
N ALA A 80 -5.64 -9.18 -15.96
CA ALA A 80 -6.48 -9.37 -14.78
C ALA A 80 -5.66 -9.30 -13.48
N ALA A 81 -4.43 -9.84 -13.49
CA ALA A 81 -3.53 -9.77 -12.35
C ALA A 81 -3.11 -8.33 -12.03
N LYS A 82 -2.70 -7.54 -13.04
CA LYS A 82 -2.34 -6.12 -12.87
C LYS A 82 -3.47 -5.29 -12.27
N VAL A 83 -4.66 -5.39 -12.85
CA VAL A 83 -5.85 -4.68 -12.35
C VAL A 83 -6.16 -5.09 -10.91
N SER A 84 -6.05 -6.38 -10.59
CA SER A 84 -6.28 -6.88 -9.24
C SER A 84 -5.27 -6.31 -8.24
N ILE A 85 -3.98 -6.25 -8.59
CA ILE A 85 -2.92 -5.68 -7.74
C ILE A 85 -3.15 -4.18 -7.48
N ALA A 86 -3.51 -3.41 -8.52
CA ALA A 86 -3.84 -1.99 -8.34
C ALA A 86 -5.10 -1.80 -7.49
N ALA A 87 -6.14 -2.63 -7.70
CA ALA A 87 -7.37 -2.56 -6.92
C ALA A 87 -7.15 -2.84 -5.42
N GLN A 88 -6.19 -3.71 -5.08
CA GLN A 88 -5.84 -4.02 -3.68
C GLN A 88 -5.43 -2.78 -2.89
N GLU A 89 -4.78 -1.79 -3.52
CA GLU A 89 -4.34 -0.58 -2.84
C GLU A 89 -5.50 0.12 -2.11
N PHE A 90 -6.62 0.28 -2.81
CA PHE A 90 -7.82 0.94 -2.31
C PHE A 90 -8.73 -0.01 -1.51
N ALA A 91 -8.89 -1.24 -2.01
CA ALA A 91 -9.79 -2.21 -1.39
C ALA A 91 -9.32 -2.57 0.03
N PHE A 92 -8.03 -2.80 0.23
CA PHE A 92 -7.52 -3.24 1.52
C PHE A 92 -7.52 -2.11 2.56
N ASP A 93 -7.23 -0.86 2.16
CA ASP A 93 -7.41 0.31 3.04
C ASP A 93 -8.87 0.45 3.50
N ARG A 94 -9.82 0.36 2.57
CA ARG A 94 -11.26 0.48 2.89
C ARG A 94 -11.75 -0.64 3.79
N ILE A 95 -11.33 -1.88 3.52
CA ILE A 95 -11.67 -3.03 4.36
C ILE A 95 -11.10 -2.85 5.77
N ALA A 96 -9.82 -2.49 5.90
CA ALA A 96 -9.18 -2.29 7.20
C ALA A 96 -9.88 -1.19 8.01
N ARG A 97 -10.15 -0.02 7.41
CA ARG A 97 -10.90 1.07 8.06
C ARG A 97 -12.30 0.64 8.48
N SER A 98 -12.98 -0.15 7.66
CA SER A 98 -14.30 -0.65 8.02
C SER A 98 -14.24 -1.63 9.20
N LEU A 99 -13.26 -2.54 9.22
CA LEU A 99 -13.06 -3.52 10.28
C LEU A 99 -12.76 -2.86 11.62
N VAL A 100 -11.89 -1.85 11.64
CA VAL A 100 -11.49 -1.13 12.86
C VAL A 100 -12.68 -0.58 13.65
N ARG A 101 -13.76 -0.16 12.97
CA ARG A 101 -14.99 0.34 13.63
C ARG A 101 -15.74 -0.72 14.45
N HIS A 102 -15.43 -1.99 14.23
CA HIS A 102 -16.07 -3.13 14.90
C HIS A 102 -15.12 -3.83 15.89
N LEU A 103 -13.89 -3.35 16.04
CA LEU A 103 -12.94 -3.88 17.01
C LEU A 103 -13.18 -3.26 18.39
N LYS A 104 -12.96 -4.04 19.44
CA LYS A 104 -13.03 -3.55 20.83
C LYS A 104 -11.80 -2.74 21.21
N ASN A 105 -10.64 -3.11 20.66
CA ASN A 105 -9.37 -2.42 20.89
C ASN A 105 -9.42 -1.01 20.30
N ARG A 106 -8.66 -0.08 20.89
CA ARG A 106 -8.48 1.26 20.35
C ARG A 106 -7.51 1.16 19.18
N VAL A 107 -8.04 1.06 17.97
CA VAL A 107 -7.23 0.97 16.75
C VAL A 107 -7.43 2.22 15.90
N ARG A 108 -6.33 2.82 15.45
CA ARG A 108 -6.33 3.92 14.48
C ARG A 108 -5.48 3.56 13.28
N ILE A 109 -6.02 3.81 12.09
CA ILE A 109 -5.27 3.67 10.83
C ILE A 109 -5.13 5.07 10.23
N ILE A 110 -3.91 5.58 10.25
CA ILE A 110 -3.53 6.89 9.75
C ILE A 110 -2.83 6.67 8.41
N ARG A 111 -3.38 7.21 7.32
CA ARG A 111 -2.75 7.14 5.99
C ARG A 111 -2.13 8.48 5.69
N PHE A 112 -0.86 8.48 5.30
CA PHE A 112 -0.20 9.69 4.86
C PHE A 112 -0.93 10.28 3.64
N PRO A 113 -1.11 11.61 3.58
CA PRO A 113 -1.62 12.26 2.39
C PRO A 113 -0.81 11.86 1.16
N SER A 114 -1.51 11.55 0.07
CA SER A 114 -0.91 11.27 -1.24
C SER A 114 -1.76 11.94 -2.30
N GLU A 115 -1.20 12.87 -3.06
CA GLU A 115 -1.96 13.53 -4.13
C GLU A 115 -2.14 12.61 -5.36
N LYS A 116 -3.13 12.94 -6.20
CA LYS A 116 -3.26 12.27 -7.50
C LYS A 116 -2.06 12.62 -8.36
N ILE A 117 -1.47 11.61 -8.97
CA ILE A 117 -0.30 11.79 -9.84
C ILE A 117 -0.68 12.56 -11.10
N PRO A 118 -0.01 13.69 -11.41
CA PRO A 118 -0.14 14.39 -12.67
C PRO A 118 0.03 13.45 -13.87
N GLY A 119 -0.77 13.65 -14.92
CA GLY A 119 -0.72 12.81 -16.13
C GLY A 119 0.67 12.73 -16.78
N ALA A 120 1.46 13.80 -16.69
CA ALA A 120 2.84 13.85 -17.21
C ALA A 120 3.82 12.90 -16.50
N LEU A 121 3.51 12.49 -15.26
CA LEU A 121 4.32 11.57 -14.47
C LEU A 121 3.97 10.10 -14.73
N LEU A 122 2.83 9.80 -15.37
CA LEU A 122 2.39 8.42 -15.61
C LEU A 122 3.41 7.58 -16.39
N GLN A 123 4.21 8.21 -17.24
CA GLN A 123 5.29 7.56 -17.99
C GLN A 123 6.50 7.15 -17.14
N TYR A 124 6.58 7.63 -15.89
CA TYR A 124 7.66 7.37 -14.94
C TYR A 124 7.21 6.51 -13.76
N LEU A 125 5.97 6.01 -13.76
CA LEU A 125 5.41 5.21 -12.67
C LEU A 125 5.61 3.69 -12.84
N ASP A 126 6.22 3.26 -13.94
CA ASP A 126 6.53 1.84 -14.12
C ASP A 126 7.59 1.42 -13.09
N LEU A 127 7.45 0.23 -12.49
CA LEU A 127 8.30 -0.22 -11.38
C LEU A 127 9.78 -0.35 -11.75
N ASP A 128 10.07 -0.59 -13.02
CA ASP A 128 11.40 -0.72 -13.62
C ASP A 128 11.90 0.59 -14.27
N GLU A 129 11.25 1.73 -14.00
CA GLU A 129 11.73 3.04 -14.43
C GLU A 129 12.98 3.47 -13.63
N THR A 130 14.11 3.61 -14.33
CA THR A 130 15.39 3.99 -13.72
C THR A 130 16.02 5.25 -14.31
N ARG A 131 15.32 5.98 -15.18
CA ARG A 131 15.84 7.22 -15.78
C ARG A 131 16.00 8.31 -14.70
N PRO A 132 17.09 9.10 -14.73
CA PRO A 132 17.31 10.18 -13.76
C PRO A 132 16.15 11.18 -13.70
N ASP A 133 15.61 11.56 -14.86
CA ASP A 133 14.47 12.49 -14.95
C ASP A 133 13.22 11.94 -14.26
N GLY A 134 12.98 10.62 -14.38
CA GLY A 134 11.88 9.94 -13.71
C GLY A 134 12.06 9.94 -12.19
N LEU A 135 13.25 9.59 -11.71
CA LEU A 135 13.58 9.63 -10.28
C LEU A 135 13.43 11.04 -9.70
N GLU A 136 13.93 12.07 -10.38
CA GLU A 136 13.77 13.46 -9.94
C GLU A 136 12.30 13.85 -9.89
N ALA A 137 11.50 13.40 -10.85
CA ALA A 137 10.07 13.67 -10.89
C ALA A 137 9.32 12.99 -9.72
N LEU A 138 9.65 11.73 -9.40
CA LEU A 138 9.10 11.01 -8.24
C LEU A 138 9.55 11.65 -6.91
N MET A 139 10.80 12.10 -6.81
CA MET A 139 11.30 12.82 -5.64
C MET A 139 10.54 14.14 -5.42
N ARG A 140 10.21 14.86 -6.49
CA ARG A 140 9.38 16.07 -6.41
C ARG A 140 7.97 15.76 -5.92
N GLN A 141 7.35 14.69 -6.41
CA GLN A 141 6.04 14.24 -5.92
C GLN A 141 6.10 13.88 -4.43
N ALA A 142 7.10 13.11 -4.01
CA ALA A 142 7.26 12.75 -2.61
C ALA A 142 7.47 13.96 -1.69
N ARG A 143 8.20 14.98 -2.14
CA ARG A 143 8.33 16.26 -1.42
C ARG A 143 6.99 16.97 -1.29
N HIS A 144 6.16 16.95 -2.34
CA HIS A 144 4.83 17.53 -2.28
C HIS A 144 3.93 16.82 -1.27
N ASP A 145 3.93 15.48 -1.25
CA ASP A 145 3.17 14.69 -0.27
C ASP A 145 3.66 14.95 1.17
N ALA A 146 4.97 15.15 1.36
CA ALA A 146 5.55 15.56 2.63
C ALA A 146 5.11 16.98 3.06
N ASP A 147 5.06 17.94 2.12
CA ASP A 147 4.56 19.29 2.39
C ASP A 147 3.08 19.27 2.80
N MET A 148 2.26 18.42 2.18
CA MET A 148 0.86 18.22 2.59
C MET A 148 0.75 17.64 4.00
N THR A 149 1.62 16.68 4.34
CA THR A 149 1.73 16.15 5.71
C THR A 149 2.08 17.26 6.70
N ASN A 150 3.09 18.08 6.38
CA ASN A 150 3.49 19.23 7.19
C ASN A 150 2.36 20.26 7.35
N SER A 151 1.60 20.51 6.29
CA SER A 151 0.43 21.38 6.34
C SER A 151 -0.62 20.84 7.31
N GLY A 152 -0.91 19.52 7.26
CA GLY A 152 -1.82 18.85 8.19
C GLY A 152 -1.38 18.94 9.65
N ILE A 153 -0.06 18.90 9.91
CA ILE A 153 0.54 19.14 11.22
C ILE A 153 0.31 20.59 11.67
N GLN A 154 0.63 21.57 10.82
CA GLN A 154 0.48 23.00 11.14
C GLN A 154 -0.98 23.39 11.40
N GLN A 155 -1.92 22.78 10.67
CA GLN A 155 -3.36 22.99 10.85
C GLN A 155 -3.92 22.28 12.09
N GLY A 156 -3.14 21.41 12.76
CA GLY A 156 -3.59 20.68 13.95
C GLY A 156 -4.67 19.63 13.64
N THR A 157 -4.67 19.07 12.43
CA THR A 157 -5.56 17.95 12.10
C THR A 157 -5.27 16.74 12.98
N ALA A 158 -6.26 15.89 13.25
CA ALA A 158 -6.07 14.70 14.10
C ALA A 158 -4.96 13.77 13.56
N ASP A 159 -4.96 13.53 12.25
CA ASP A 159 -3.93 12.73 11.59
C ASP A 159 -2.57 13.45 11.63
N GLY A 160 -2.53 14.77 11.40
CA GLY A 160 -1.30 15.56 11.51
C GLY A 160 -0.68 15.49 12.91
N GLN A 161 -1.48 15.62 13.97
CA GLN A 161 -0.99 15.50 15.35
C GLN A 161 -0.44 14.10 15.65
N ALA A 162 -1.10 13.03 15.19
CA ALA A 162 -0.61 11.66 15.35
C ALA A 162 0.72 11.45 14.59
N ILE A 163 0.84 11.97 13.37
CA ILE A 163 2.08 11.90 12.58
C ILE A 163 3.20 12.71 13.25
N GLN A 164 2.90 13.88 13.80
CA GLN A 164 3.89 14.68 14.53
C GLN A 164 4.39 13.95 15.78
N ALA A 165 3.49 13.33 16.54
CA ALA A 165 3.85 12.50 17.69
C ALA A 165 4.77 11.35 17.28
N LEU A 166 4.43 10.63 16.19
CA LEU A 166 5.26 9.56 15.64
C LEU A 166 6.69 10.04 15.35
N PHE A 167 6.86 11.18 14.67
CA PHE A 167 8.20 11.69 14.36
C PHE A 167 8.98 12.18 15.58
N ASN A 168 8.29 12.73 16.59
CA ASN A 168 8.92 13.16 17.84
C ASN A 168 9.40 11.98 18.69
N ASP A 169 8.73 10.83 18.60
CA ASP A 169 9.09 9.60 19.32
C ASP A 169 10.25 8.83 18.66
N MET A 170 10.61 9.16 17.41
CA MET A 170 11.76 8.55 16.75
C MET A 170 13.08 9.05 17.37
N LEU A 171 14.03 8.13 17.56
CA LEU A 171 15.39 8.48 17.97
C LEU A 171 16.00 9.48 16.96
N PRO A 172 16.76 10.50 17.42
CA PRO A 172 17.43 11.44 16.53
C PRO A 172 18.29 10.68 15.52
N ARG A 173 18.16 11.02 14.23
CA ARG A 173 19.05 10.44 13.21
C ARG A 173 20.48 10.90 13.51
N VAL A 174 21.39 9.95 13.71
CA VAL A 174 22.83 10.24 13.72
C VAL A 174 23.17 10.70 12.31
N ALA A 175 23.62 11.96 12.19
CA ALA A 175 24.03 12.58 10.93
C ALA A 175 25.37 12.03 10.43
#